data_AF-A0A7S3C3X0-F1
#
_entry.id   AF-A0A7S3C3X0-F1
#
_cell.length_a   1.000
_cell.length_b   1.000
_cell.length_c   1.000
_cell.angle_alpha   90.00
_cell.angle_beta   90.00
_cell.angle_gamma   90.00
#
_symmetry.space_group_name_H-M   'P 1'
#
loop_
_entity.id
_entity.type
_entity.pdbx_description
1 polymer ?
#
loop_
_entity_poly.entity_id
_entity_poly.type
_entity_poly.pdbx_seq_one_letter_code
_entity_poly.pdbx_strand_id
1 'polypeptide(L)'
;LHPVFGPLILSCTNMLTDMIRWIVLVFFPIGAFAMAFHVLYRNEYKETSAVQSSGCIDPDEDFEQIGSGIIIMLESMLTGDGYFSCMKSSDNPITGLAYMYLYLFVTTIMLV
;
A
#
# COMPACT_ATOMS: atom_id res chain seq x y z
N LEU A 1 36.92 15.26 -12.91
CA LEU A 1 36.28 14.53 -11.80
C LEU A 1 37.30 14.35 -10.69
N HIS A 2 36.99 14.78 -9.46
CA HIS A 2 37.88 14.55 -8.31
C HIS A 2 37.99 13.04 -8.03
N PRO A 3 39.19 12.48 -7.82
CA PRO A 3 39.40 11.03 -7.63
C PRO A 3 38.70 10.46 -6.39
N VAL A 4 38.20 11.32 -5.50
CA VAL A 4 37.47 10.96 -4.28
C VAL A 4 36.00 10.58 -4.57
N PHE A 5 35.38 11.12 -5.63
CA PHE A 5 33.97 10.86 -5.93
C PHE A 5 33.73 9.63 -6.81
N GLY A 6 34.77 9.11 -7.48
CA GLY A 6 34.66 7.94 -8.33
C GLY A 6 34.09 6.71 -7.60
N PRO A 7 34.66 6.31 -6.44
CA PRO A 7 34.16 5.19 -5.65
C PRO A 7 32.74 5.43 -5.09
N LEU A 8 32.42 6.66 -4.73
CA LEU A 8 31.09 7.03 -4.22
C LEU A 8 30.03 6.85 -5.31
N ILE A 9 30.29 7.36 -6.52
CA ILE A 9 29.38 7.25 -7.65
C ILE A 9 29.16 5.78 -8.02
N LEU A 10 30.23 4.97 -8.05
CA LEU A 10 30.13 3.54 -8.37
C LEU A 10 29.27 2.79 -7.33
N SER A 11 29.45 3.09 -6.04
CA SER A 11 28.64 2.53 -4.96
C SER A 11 27.16 2.92 -5.09
N CYS A 12 26.88 4.21 -5.34
CA CYS A 12 25.52 4.70 -5.54
C CYS A 12 24.83 4.06 -6.76
N THR A 13 25.53 3.87 -7.88
CA THR A 13 24.95 3.24 -9.07
C THR A 13 24.59 1.77 -8.83
N ASN A 14 25.44 1.04 -8.11
CA ASN A 14 25.15 -0.35 -7.75
C ASN A 14 23.95 -0.43 -6.80
N MET A 15 23.92 0.43 -5.77
CA MET A 15 22.78 0.51 -4.85
C MET A 15 21.48 0.87 -5.57
N LEU A 16 21.52 1.79 -6.53
CA LEU A 16 20.35 2.19 -7.31
C LEU A 16 19.80 1.03 -8.16
N THR A 17 20.68 0.16 -8.67
CA THR A 17 20.27 -1.04 -9.40
C THR A 17 19.53 -2.02 -8.50
N ASP A 18 20.01 -2.21 -7.27
CA ASP A 18 19.35 -3.07 -6.28
C ASP A 18 18.02 -2.45 -5.80
N MET A 19 17.95 -1.13 -5.63
CA MET A 19 16.70 -0.43 -5.33
C MET A 19 15.65 -0.61 -6.42
N ILE A 20 16.02 -0.52 -7.71
CA ILE A 20 15.07 -0.75 -8.82
C ILE A 20 14.52 -2.17 -8.78
N ARG A 21 15.38 -3.18 -8.55
CA ARG A 21 14.94 -4.57 -8.44
C ARG A 21 13.98 -4.77 -7.28
N TRP A 22 14.26 -4.16 -6.14
CA TRP A 22 13.38 -4.18 -4.97
C TRP A 22 12.02 -3.51 -5.27
N ILE A 23 12.02 -2.34 -5.91
CA ILE A 23 10.79 -1.63 -6.31
C ILE A 23 9.89 -2.53 -7.16
N VAL A 24 10.46 -3.23 -8.16
CA VAL A 24 9.70 -4.16 -9.01
C VAL A 24 9.06 -5.29 -8.19
N LEU A 25 9.78 -5.84 -7.21
CA LEU A 25 9.26 -6.89 -6.33
C LEU A 25 8.13 -6.38 -5.43
N VAL A 26 8.20 -5.12 -4.97
CA VAL A 26 7.19 -4.48 -4.12
C VAL A 26 5.91 -4.13 -4.90
N PHE A 27 6.01 -3.76 -6.18
CA PHE A 27 4.83 -3.47 -6.99
C PHE A 27 3.89 -4.67 -7.15
N PHE A 28 4.42 -5.89 -7.13
CA PHE A 28 3.62 -7.10 -7.29
C PHE A 28 2.59 -7.32 -6.16
N PRO A 29 2.98 -7.36 -4.86
CA PRO A 29 2.01 -7.44 -3.77
C PRO A 29 1.11 -6.21 -3.74
N ILE A 30 1.61 -4.99 -3.98
CA ILE A 30 0.76 -3.79 -4.01
C ILE A 30 -0.40 -3.97 -5.00
N GLY A 31 -0.12 -4.40 -6.22
CA GLY A 31 -1.17 -4.66 -7.23
C GLY A 31 -2.10 -5.81 -6.84
N ALA A 32 -1.56 -6.91 -6.30
CA ALA A 32 -2.35 -8.06 -5.88
C ALA A 32 -3.34 -7.72 -4.75
N PHE A 33 -2.87 -7.00 -3.73
CA PHE A 33 -3.71 -6.56 -2.61
C PHE A 33 -4.68 -5.47 -3.03
N ALA A 34 -4.28 -4.50 -3.87
CA ALA A 34 -5.21 -3.50 -4.40
C ALA A 34 -6.37 -4.16 -5.18
N MET A 35 -6.10 -5.21 -5.97
CA MET A 35 -7.16 -6.00 -6.61
C MET A 35 -8.01 -6.77 -5.61
N ALA A 36 -7.41 -7.36 -4.57
CA ALA A 36 -8.15 -8.06 -3.52
C ALA A 36 -9.10 -7.12 -2.76
N PHE A 37 -8.64 -5.90 -2.43
CA PHE A 37 -9.45 -4.86 -1.81
C PHE A 37 -10.54 -4.33 -2.74
N HIS A 38 -10.22 -4.14 -4.01
CA HIS A 38 -11.23 -3.82 -5.02
C HIS A 38 -12.33 -4.87 -5.04
N VAL A 39 -12.01 -6.16 -5.06
CA VAL A 39 -13.03 -7.22 -5.02
C VAL A 39 -13.80 -7.24 -3.69
N LEU A 40 -13.13 -6.98 -2.57
CA LEU A 40 -13.75 -6.99 -1.25
C LEU A 40 -14.80 -5.88 -1.09
N TYR A 41 -14.52 -4.69 -1.63
CA TYR A 41 -15.35 -3.48 -1.47
C TYR A 41 -16.16 -3.10 -2.72
N ARG A 42 -16.22 -3.96 -3.74
CA ARG A 42 -16.98 -3.72 -4.98
C ARG A 42 -18.50 -3.94 -4.87
N ASN A 43 -19.03 -4.42 -3.75
CA ASN A 43 -20.44 -4.83 -3.68
C ASN A 43 -21.44 -3.66 -3.67
N GLU A 44 -22.56 -3.87 -4.38
CA GLU A 44 -23.60 -2.88 -4.76
C GLU A 44 -24.50 -2.36 -3.61
N TYR A 45 -24.23 -2.74 -2.35
CA TYR A 45 -25.04 -2.32 -1.19
C TYR A 45 -24.26 -1.34 -0.31
N LYS A 46 -23.87 -0.20 -0.89
CA LYS A 46 -23.19 0.88 -0.16
C LYS A 46 -24.19 1.59 0.76
N GLU A 47 -24.35 1.12 2.00
CA GLU A 47 -24.79 2.04 3.06
C GLU A 47 -23.57 2.88 3.42
N THR A 48 -23.55 4.11 2.93
CA THR A 48 -22.45 5.06 3.14
C THR A 48 -22.13 5.11 4.63
N SER A 49 -20.98 4.57 5.02
CA SER A 49 -20.59 4.41 6.42
C SER A 49 -20.66 5.77 7.11
N ALA A 50 -21.66 5.91 7.98
CA ALA A 50 -22.00 7.18 8.60
C ALA A 50 -20.86 7.65 9.52
N VAL A 51 -20.45 8.91 9.31
CA VAL A 51 -19.49 9.69 10.11
C VAL A 51 -18.02 9.42 9.78
N GLN A 52 -17.56 9.96 8.65
CA GLN A 52 -16.13 10.12 8.37
C GLN A 52 -15.55 11.28 9.19
N SER A 53 -14.56 10.97 10.04
CA SER A 53 -13.59 11.93 10.53
C SER A 53 -12.77 12.46 9.34
N SER A 54 -12.62 13.78 9.22
CA SER A 54 -11.80 14.43 8.20
C SER A 54 -10.37 13.85 8.18
N GLY A 55 -10.06 12.99 7.20
CA GLY A 55 -8.78 12.28 7.10
C GLY A 55 -8.86 10.75 7.05
N CYS A 56 -10.05 10.13 7.21
CA CYS A 56 -10.19 8.71 6.92
C CYS A 56 -10.45 8.46 5.43
N ILE A 57 -9.82 7.42 4.87
CA ILE A 57 -10.20 6.87 3.56
C ILE A 57 -11.59 6.25 3.65
N ASP A 58 -12.34 6.34 2.56
CA ASP A 58 -13.57 5.58 2.37
C ASP A 58 -13.22 4.31 1.60
N PRO A 59 -13.06 3.15 2.24
CA PRO A 59 -12.67 1.94 1.53
C PRO A 59 -13.68 1.55 0.43
N ASP A 60 -14.94 1.96 0.54
CA ASP A 60 -15.96 1.62 -0.46
C ASP A 60 -15.87 2.52 -1.71
N GLU A 61 -15.44 3.77 -1.57
CA GLU A 61 -15.21 4.69 -2.69
C GLU A 61 -13.77 4.57 -3.23
N ASP A 62 -12.80 4.54 -2.33
CA ASP A 62 -11.38 4.60 -2.65
C ASP A 62 -10.83 3.28 -3.25
N PHE A 63 -11.42 2.13 -2.93
CA PHE A 63 -11.09 0.86 -3.60
C PHE A 63 -12.01 0.52 -4.78
N GLU A 64 -12.98 1.38 -5.12
CA GLU A 64 -13.80 1.22 -6.33
C GLU A 64 -12.90 1.26 -7.59
N GLN A 65 -11.90 2.13 -7.59
CA GLN A 65 -10.88 2.15 -8.64
C GLN A 65 -9.60 1.47 -8.16
N ILE A 66 -9.08 0.54 -8.98
CA ILE A 66 -7.81 -0.14 -8.66
C ILE A 66 -6.65 0.87 -8.56
N GLY A 67 -6.70 1.96 -9.34
CA GLY A 67 -5.66 3.00 -9.34
C GLY A 67 -5.54 3.73 -8.01
N SER A 68 -6.65 4.17 -7.42
CA SER A 68 -6.67 4.78 -6.08
C SER A 68 -6.26 3.78 -5.01
N GLY A 69 -6.72 2.53 -5.13
CA GLY A 69 -6.30 1.43 -4.23
C GLY A 69 -4.78 1.21 -4.22
N ILE A 70 -4.11 1.26 -5.38
CA ILE A 70 -2.64 1.15 -5.48
C ILE A 70 -1.95 2.30 -4.74
N ILE A 71 -2.44 3.53 -4.91
CA ILE A 71 -1.86 4.72 -4.25
C ILE A 71 -1.99 4.59 -2.73
N ILE A 72 -3.18 4.23 -2.23
CA ILE A 72 -3.44 4.07 -0.80
C ILE A 72 -2.59 2.96 -0.19
N MET A 73 -2.44 1.83 -0.89
CA MET A 73 -1.55 0.76 -0.44
C MET A 73 -0.10 1.26 -0.35
N LEU A 74 0.38 1.99 -1.36
CA LEU A 74 1.73 2.56 -1.38
C LEU A 74 1.93 3.57 -0.23
N GLU A 75 0.97 4.46 0.00
CA GLU A 75 0.99 5.41 1.13
C GLU A 75 0.97 4.67 2.47
N SER A 76 0.14 3.63 2.59
CA SER A 76 0.08 2.78 3.78
C SER A 76 1.42 2.10 4.07
N MET A 77 2.13 1.63 3.05
CA MET A 77 3.44 0.99 3.24
C MET A 77 4.49 1.98 3.74
N LEU A 78 4.47 3.22 3.20
CA LEU A 78 5.44 4.26 3.53
C LEU A 78 5.19 4.90 4.91
N THR A 79 3.92 5.09 5.27
CA THR A 79 3.52 5.69 6.54
C THR A 79 3.46 4.66 7.68
N GLY A 80 3.19 3.40 7.35
CA GLY A 80 3.03 2.31 8.32
C GLY A 80 1.70 2.35 9.09
N ASP A 81 0.82 3.31 8.81
CA ASP A 81 -0.45 3.48 9.55
C ASP A 81 -1.55 2.51 9.06
N GLY A 82 -1.48 2.03 7.82
CA GLY A 82 -2.41 1.00 7.33
C GLY A 82 -3.87 1.45 7.22
N TYR A 83 -4.19 2.70 7.56
CA TYR A 83 -5.55 3.21 7.74
C TYR A 83 -6.43 2.26 8.58
N PHE A 84 -5.85 1.58 9.58
CA PHE A 84 -6.55 0.55 10.37
C PHE A 84 -7.83 1.08 11.02
N SER A 85 -7.78 2.34 11.47
CA SER A 85 -8.92 3.06 12.05
C SER A 85 -10.10 3.16 11.08
N CYS A 86 -9.82 3.39 9.80
CA CYS A 86 -10.81 3.53 8.73
C CYS A 86 -11.36 2.17 8.33
N MET A 87 -10.49 1.17 8.21
CA MET A 87 -10.89 -0.21 7.91
C MET A 87 -11.81 -0.80 8.98
N LYS A 88 -11.61 -0.45 10.24
CA LYS A 88 -12.48 -0.85 11.35
C LYS A 88 -13.91 -0.28 11.25
N SER A 89 -14.07 0.85 10.56
CA SER A 89 -15.36 1.50 10.34
C SER A 89 -16.05 1.08 9.04
N SER A 90 -15.43 0.21 8.24
CA SER A 90 -15.96 -0.24 6.95
C SER A 90 -17.01 -1.34 7.06
N ASP A 91 -17.71 -1.62 5.95
CA ASP A 91 -18.68 -2.71 5.84
C ASP A 91 -18.09 -4.10 6.14
N ASN A 92 -16.78 -4.29 5.91
CA ASN A 92 -16.07 -5.55 6.12
C ASN A 92 -14.89 -5.39 7.08
N PRO A 93 -15.11 -5.07 8.36
CA PRO A 93 -14.05 -4.61 9.24
C PRO A 93 -13.05 -5.71 9.59
N ILE A 94 -13.49 -6.95 9.75
CA ILE A 94 -12.61 -8.08 10.11
C ILE A 94 -11.76 -8.48 8.90
N THR A 95 -12.40 -8.71 7.75
CA THR A 95 -11.71 -9.16 6.53
C THR A 95 -10.78 -8.09 5.99
N GLY A 96 -11.21 -6.83 6.01
CA GLY A 96 -10.40 -5.68 5.61
C GLY A 96 -9.15 -5.53 6.46
N LEU A 97 -9.29 -5.58 7.80
CA LEU A 97 -8.15 -5.54 8.71
C LEU A 97 -7.20 -6.74 8.51
N ALA A 98 -7.74 -7.94 8.31
CA ALA A 98 -6.94 -9.14 8.09
C ALA A 98 -6.06 -9.01 6.83
N TYR A 99 -6.62 -8.56 5.71
CA TYR A 99 -5.84 -8.30 4.50
C TYR A 99 -4.83 -7.19 4.69
N MET A 100 -5.15 -6.16 5.48
CA MET A 100 -4.23 -5.05 5.70
C MET A 100 -3.04 -5.43 6.57
N TYR A 101 -3.24 -6.27 7.59
CA TYR A 101 -2.15 -6.88 8.35
C TYR A 101 -1.30 -7.80 7.49
N LEU A 102 -1.92 -8.62 6.64
CA LEU A 102 -1.19 -9.52 5.74
C LEU A 102 -0.37 -8.73 4.72
N TYR A 103 -0.94 -7.64 4.18
CA TYR A 103 -0.27 -6.72 3.29
C TYR A 103 0.99 -6.13 3.95
N LEU A 104 0.85 -5.52 5.13
CA LEU A 104 1.98 -4.91 5.83
C LEU A 104 3.02 -5.95 6.24
N PHE A 105 2.61 -7.15 6.68
CA PHE A 105 3.54 -8.24 6.97
C PHE A 105 4.38 -8.61 5.74
N VAL A 106 3.73 -8.77 4.58
CA VAL A 106 4.43 -9.11 3.34
C VAL A 106 5.36 -7.97 2.90
N THR A 107 4.87 -6.73 2.84
CA THR A 107 5.63 -5.60 2.28
C THR A 107 6.69 -5.03 3.20
N THR A 108 6.48 -5.04 4.51
CA THR A 108 7.41 -4.42 5.48
C THR A 108 8.31 -5.40 6.22
N ILE A 109 7.89 -6.67 6.40
CA ILE A 109 8.66 -7.66 7.17
C ILE A 109 9.32 -8.69 6.26
N MET A 110 8.65 -9.16 5.20
CA MET A 110 9.21 -10.20 4.32
C MET A 110 10.02 -9.66 3.14
N LEU A 111 9.69 -8.44 2.67
CA LEU A 111 10.34 -7.79 1.53
C LEU A 111 11.48 -6.83 1.92
N VAL A 112 11.70 -6.64 3.23
CA VAL A 112 12.83 -5.91 3.83
C VAL A 112 13.89 -6.93 4.27
#